data_AF-A0A9D9YBX8-F1
#
_entry.id   AF-A0A9D9YBX8-F1
#
_cell.length_a   1.000
_cell.length_b   1.000
_cell.length_c   1.000
_cell.angle_alpha   90.00
_cell.angle_beta   90.00
_cell.angle_gamma   90.00
#
_symmetry.space_group_name_H-M   'P 1'
#
loop_
_entity.id
_entity.type
_entity.pdbx_description
1 polymer ?
#
loop_
_entity_poly.entity_id
_entity_poly.type
_entity_poly.pdbx_seq_one_letter_code
_entity_poly.pdbx_strand_id
1 'polypeptide(L)'
;MILLFNFCLFFSCFFSALDAFDVRVLLEKFIISDATLAECKLSSQHGMIISGMQDPLVGPISIICTDNEFIINGISLPDEMLTINPALPANYEKKIQQFVISWEKENHDICQKRLSSLAAFYEKFVNDRNFRDYALLYEVMQRCIDECIGKFIESIEHPVISYDSLIVRAHEQLSNRLKILLTTAVYEKKASKSLMQQLQSSEKIRTDFFVKILESILVQFLTDYLVGLPHKIIQQAMKDETGCLLFDKNKYLGTFYLVRDGNAILLINSLDIDDYLLSVVHSEGWPGWPMEVYKTQVIASRTYLVEKILKANKAKRPYHIVNSIKHQTYKGHHKFTQLKQAVDETRNVFISYKGEPIVAMFDACCGGVVPAKIEGPDYKNHPYLARTKACHHCKKYKIYEWKKELSKLEITELLRQDHPDLPEITDMRVTKRDSAGLVKQVLVTTKQKNFYVAGKKMYSLFPAIKSFSYTIKKKGKLFLFHGKGFGHHMGLCQWGSLGMVQDNWNYTKILQFYYPGTEFMKLSLTR
;
A
#
# COMPACT_ATOMS: atom_id res chain seq x y z
N MET A 1 33.17 6.14 -2.73
CA MET A 1 32.05 5.37 -3.34
C MET A 1 30.96 5.02 -2.34
N ILE A 2 31.24 4.37 -1.20
CA ILE A 2 30.21 3.97 -0.22
C ILE A 2 29.51 5.18 0.46
N LEU A 3 30.26 6.26 0.76
CA LEU A 3 29.64 7.51 1.25
C LEU A 3 28.79 8.20 0.18
N LEU A 4 29.23 8.21 -1.08
CA LEU A 4 28.46 8.73 -2.22
C LEU A 4 27.17 7.90 -2.42
N PHE A 5 27.26 6.59 -2.27
CA PHE A 5 26.13 5.65 -2.36
C PHE A 5 25.13 5.86 -1.22
N ASN A 6 25.61 6.10 0.01
CA ASN A 6 24.77 6.45 1.16
C ASN A 6 24.18 7.88 1.06
N PHE A 7 24.91 8.83 0.47
CA PHE A 7 24.44 10.18 0.17
C PHE A 7 23.32 10.16 -0.89
N CYS A 8 23.45 9.30 -1.91
CA CYS A 8 22.42 9.06 -2.93
C CYS A 8 21.19 8.35 -2.37
N LEU A 9 21.37 7.34 -1.49
CA LEU A 9 20.28 6.65 -0.80
C LEU A 9 19.49 7.61 0.10
N PHE A 10 20.17 8.51 0.81
CA PHE A 10 19.51 9.50 1.67
C PHE A 10 18.76 10.58 0.86
N PHE A 11 19.31 11.02 -0.27
CA PHE A 11 18.65 11.99 -1.17
C PHE A 11 17.50 11.38 -1.99
N SER A 12 17.61 10.12 -2.43
CA SER A 12 16.54 9.42 -3.17
C SER A 12 15.26 9.23 -2.34
N CYS A 13 15.39 9.22 -1.01
CA CYS A 13 14.27 9.10 -0.08
C CYS A 13 13.49 10.42 0.12
N PHE A 14 14.01 11.58 -0.29
CA PHE A 14 13.47 12.88 0.12
C PHE A 14 13.05 13.84 -0.99
N PHE A 15 13.25 13.52 -2.28
CA PHE A 15 12.80 14.40 -3.36
C PHE A 15 11.91 13.74 -4.41
N SER A 16 10.62 14.07 -4.34
CA SER A 16 9.77 14.23 -5.53
C SER A 16 8.77 15.39 -5.42
N ALA A 17 8.93 16.32 -4.45
CA ALA A 17 7.98 17.44 -4.32
C ALA A 17 8.52 18.66 -3.52
N LEU A 18 9.69 19.21 -3.85
CA LEU A 18 10.03 20.52 -3.28
C LEU A 18 10.53 21.49 -4.35
N ASP A 19 10.00 22.72 -4.30
CA ASP A 19 10.46 23.85 -5.11
C ASP A 19 11.87 24.29 -4.65
N ALA A 20 12.59 25.01 -5.53
CA ALA A 20 14.00 25.40 -5.38
C ALA A 20 14.36 26.13 -4.06
N PHE A 21 13.36 26.64 -3.33
CA PHE A 21 13.53 27.31 -2.03
C PHE A 21 13.80 26.32 -0.88
N ASP A 22 13.21 25.12 -0.91
CA ASP A 22 13.30 24.13 0.16
C ASP A 22 14.58 23.29 0.10
N VAL A 23 15.14 23.09 -1.10
CA VAL A 23 16.45 22.45 -1.31
C VAL A 23 17.55 23.28 -0.62
N ARG A 24 17.47 24.61 -0.71
CA ARG A 24 18.46 25.53 -0.13
C ARG A 24 18.47 25.46 1.40
N VAL A 25 17.29 25.39 2.02
CA VAL A 25 17.13 25.26 3.48
C VAL A 25 17.58 23.88 3.99
N LEU A 26 17.35 22.80 3.22
CA LEU A 26 17.83 21.46 3.53
C LEU A 26 19.35 21.34 3.43
N LEU A 27 19.95 21.92 2.39
CA LEU A 27 21.41 22.00 2.23
C LEU A 27 22.07 22.84 3.33
N GLU A 28 21.46 23.96 3.73
CA GLU A 28 21.93 24.79 4.85
C GLU A 28 21.85 24.09 6.21
N LYS A 29 20.94 23.11 6.38
CA LYS A 29 20.79 22.33 7.62
C LYS A 29 21.66 21.08 7.70
N PHE A 30 22.03 20.47 6.56
CA PHE A 30 22.85 19.25 6.52
C PHE A 30 24.35 19.53 6.37
N ILE A 31 24.74 20.68 5.82
CA ILE A 31 26.14 21.08 5.71
C ILE A 31 26.58 21.75 7.01
N ILE A 32 26.91 20.93 8.00
CA ILE A 32 27.88 21.31 9.03
C ILE A 32 28.89 20.16 9.16
N SER A 33 29.85 20.13 8.23
CA SER A 33 31.29 20.12 8.53
C SER A 33 32.10 20.14 7.22
N ASP A 34 32.67 21.31 6.91
CA ASP A 34 33.86 21.55 6.07
C ASP A 34 33.82 21.51 4.52
N ALA A 35 32.69 21.35 3.84
CA ALA A 35 32.64 21.62 2.40
C ALA A 35 32.39 23.12 2.12
N THR A 36 33.39 23.86 1.66
CA THR A 36 33.19 25.22 1.12
C THR A 36 32.40 25.15 -0.18
N LEU A 37 31.12 25.54 -0.13
CA LEU A 37 30.26 25.73 -1.30
C LEU A 37 30.84 26.85 -2.19
N ALA A 38 31.60 26.48 -3.22
CA ALA A 38 31.88 27.37 -4.33
C ALA A 38 30.73 27.27 -5.35
N GLU A 39 30.02 28.39 -5.56
CA GLU A 39 29.02 28.68 -6.60
C GLU A 39 28.00 27.58 -6.97
N CYS A 40 26.84 27.61 -6.33
CA CYS A 40 25.62 26.97 -6.85
C CYS A 40 24.98 27.88 -7.92
N LYS A 41 24.86 27.42 -9.18
CA LYS A 41 24.20 28.19 -10.26
C LYS A 41 22.91 27.48 -10.70
N LEU A 42 21.79 28.19 -10.55
CA LEU A 42 20.51 27.80 -11.15
C LEU A 42 20.51 28.21 -12.62
N SER A 43 20.47 27.23 -13.52
CA SER A 43 20.17 27.47 -14.95
C SER A 43 18.68 27.31 -15.14
N SER A 44 17.98 28.40 -15.46
CA SER A 44 16.52 28.48 -15.51
C SER A 44 15.85 27.69 -16.64
N GLN A 45 16.58 26.87 -17.40
CA GLN A 45 15.99 26.11 -18.51
C GLN A 45 16.33 24.61 -18.56
N HIS A 46 17.28 24.08 -17.77
CA HIS A 46 17.70 22.68 -17.92
C HIS A 46 18.10 21.97 -16.61
N GLY A 47 17.65 22.47 -15.45
CA GLY A 47 17.89 21.85 -14.15
C GLY A 47 19.02 22.48 -13.31
N MET A 48 19.36 21.82 -12.19
CA MET A 48 20.30 22.31 -11.18
C MET A 48 21.69 21.71 -11.38
N ILE A 49 22.71 22.59 -11.46
CA ILE A 49 24.12 22.19 -11.55
C ILE A 49 24.82 22.65 -10.27
N ILE A 50 25.35 21.68 -9.52
CA ILE A 50 26.22 21.93 -8.37
C ILE A 50 27.62 21.50 -8.78
N SER A 51 28.57 22.45 -8.80
CA SER A 51 29.95 22.21 -9.21
C SER A 51 30.92 22.82 -8.23
N GLY A 52 32.06 22.18 -7.98
CA GLY A 52 33.12 22.76 -7.14
C GLY A 52 33.06 22.35 -5.66
N MET A 53 32.23 21.37 -5.31
CA MET A 53 32.33 20.69 -4.01
C MET A 53 33.66 19.93 -3.96
N GLN A 54 34.51 20.18 -2.97
CA GLN A 54 35.74 19.40 -2.77
C GLN A 54 35.54 18.38 -1.65
N ASP A 55 35.67 17.10 -1.99
CA ASP A 55 35.78 16.01 -1.02
C ASP A 55 37.26 15.61 -0.85
N PRO A 56 37.79 15.49 0.39
CA PRO A 56 39.20 15.19 0.64
C PRO A 56 39.68 13.84 0.10
N LEU A 57 38.77 12.89 -0.16
CA LEU A 57 39.08 11.53 -0.62
C LEU A 57 38.75 11.30 -2.10
N VAL A 58 37.82 12.06 -2.67
CA VAL A 58 37.32 11.82 -4.04
C VAL A 58 37.58 12.99 -5.01
N GLY A 59 38.08 14.13 -4.52
CA GLY A 59 38.36 15.30 -5.34
C GLY A 59 37.09 16.11 -5.67
N PRO A 60 37.11 16.93 -6.74
CA PRO A 60 35.97 17.78 -7.08
C PRO A 60 34.73 16.95 -7.47
N ILE A 61 33.59 17.29 -6.88
CA ILE A 61 32.30 16.68 -7.14
C ILE A 61 31.44 17.64 -7.98
N SER A 62 30.86 17.10 -9.06
CA SER A 62 29.84 17.74 -9.90
C SER A 62 28.55 16.92 -9.86
N ILE A 63 27.43 17.60 -9.62
CA ILE A 63 26.09 17.01 -9.61
C ILE A 63 25.26 17.77 -10.64
N ILE A 64 24.68 17.03 -11.58
CA ILE A 64 23.76 17.55 -12.59
C ILE A 64 22.43 16.85 -12.40
N CYS A 65 21.41 17.63 -12.05
CA CYS A 65 20.05 17.15 -11.91
C CYS A 65 19.20 17.83 -12.99
N THR A 66 18.67 17.04 -13.92
CA THR A 66 17.75 17.49 -14.98
C THR A 66 16.40 16.80 -14.83
N ASP A 67 15.41 17.19 -15.63
CA ASP A 67 14.10 16.55 -15.63
C ASP A 67 14.13 15.04 -15.97
N ASN A 68 15.22 14.56 -16.60
CA ASN A 68 15.32 13.21 -17.14
C ASN A 68 16.56 12.42 -16.70
N GLU A 69 17.50 13.04 -15.98
CA GLU A 69 18.76 12.38 -15.58
C GLU A 69 19.29 12.96 -14.28
N PHE A 70 19.82 12.06 -13.43
CA PHE A 70 20.56 12.41 -12.23
C PHE A 70 22.01 11.91 -12.36
N ILE A 71 22.96 12.84 -12.46
CA ILE A 71 24.35 12.56 -12.80
C ILE A 71 25.28 13.04 -11.68
N ILE A 72 26.17 12.16 -11.18
CA ILE A 72 27.23 12.53 -10.24
C ILE A 72 28.59 12.21 -10.85
N ASN A 73 29.46 13.21 -10.96
CA ASN A 73 30.80 13.11 -11.56
C ASN A 73 30.79 12.43 -12.94
N GLY A 74 29.75 12.67 -13.73
CA GLY A 74 29.55 12.07 -15.06
C GLY A 74 28.91 10.69 -15.07
N ILE A 75 28.49 10.14 -13.92
CA ILE A 75 27.82 8.84 -13.82
C ILE A 75 26.31 9.06 -13.67
N SER A 76 25.53 8.61 -14.66
CA SER A 76 24.06 8.66 -14.66
C SER A 76 23.46 7.55 -13.81
N LEU A 77 22.55 7.88 -12.90
CA LEU A 77 21.82 6.91 -12.07
C LEU A 77 20.50 6.49 -12.76
N PRO A 78 20.09 5.21 -12.71
CA PRO A 78 18.88 4.74 -13.39
C PRO A 78 17.58 5.27 -12.76
N ASP A 79 16.60 5.61 -13.60
CA ASP A 79 15.24 6.11 -13.25
C ASP A 79 14.47 5.26 -12.22
N GLU A 80 14.83 3.99 -12.06
CA GLU A 80 14.12 2.99 -11.26
C GLU A 80 14.26 3.20 -9.73
N MET A 81 15.12 4.12 -9.29
CA MET A 81 15.35 4.42 -7.86
C MET A 81 14.53 5.58 -7.29
N LEU A 82 13.60 6.17 -8.06
CA LEU A 82 12.72 7.22 -7.56
C LEU A 82 11.50 6.64 -6.82
N THR A 83 11.71 6.19 -5.59
CA THR A 83 10.64 5.74 -4.68
C THR A 83 10.03 6.88 -3.88
N ILE A 84 8.72 7.10 -3.99
CA ILE A 84 7.96 7.93 -3.05
C ILE A 84 7.62 7.06 -1.82
N ASN A 85 8.44 7.14 -0.79
CA ASN A 85 8.03 6.69 0.54
C ASN A 85 7.29 7.85 1.20
N PRO A 86 5.97 7.77 1.45
CA PRO A 86 5.29 8.88 2.09
C PRO A 86 5.91 9.09 3.47
N ALA A 87 6.36 10.32 3.71
CA ALA A 87 6.88 10.74 5.00
C ALA A 87 5.93 10.28 6.11
N LEU A 88 6.50 9.80 7.22
CA LEU A 88 5.73 9.49 8.42
C LEU A 88 4.91 10.73 8.79
N PRO A 89 3.60 10.59 9.03
CA PRO A 89 2.80 11.72 9.45
C PRO A 89 3.41 12.37 10.71
N ALA A 90 3.46 13.71 10.77
CA ALA A 90 4.19 14.44 11.82
C ALA A 90 3.75 14.08 13.27
N ASN A 91 2.54 13.58 13.45
CA ASN A 91 2.05 13.06 14.72
C ASN A 91 2.69 11.72 15.14
N TYR A 92 3.15 10.90 14.20
CA TYR A 92 3.88 9.65 14.46
C TYR A 92 5.32 9.95 14.88
N GLU A 93 5.99 10.85 14.18
CA GLU A 93 7.34 11.31 14.53
C GLU A 93 7.36 11.85 15.97
N LYS A 94 6.37 12.67 16.33
CA LYS A 94 6.20 13.19 17.70
C LYS A 94 5.94 12.09 18.75
N LYS A 95 5.17 11.05 18.41
CA LYS A 95 4.91 9.91 19.31
C LYS A 95 6.16 9.03 19.50
N ILE A 96 6.93 8.81 18.44
CA ILE A 96 8.21 8.08 18.48
C ILE A 96 9.20 8.85 19.37
N GLN A 97 9.31 10.17 19.18
CA GLN A 97 10.12 11.04 20.04
C GLN A 97 9.70 10.90 21.51
N GLN A 98 8.41 10.97 21.81
CA GLN A 98 7.90 10.81 23.18
C GLN A 98 8.17 9.42 23.77
N PHE A 99 8.08 8.36 22.97
CA PHE A 99 8.40 7.00 23.39
C PHE A 99 9.88 6.84 23.74
N VAL A 100 10.78 7.30 22.87
CA VAL A 100 12.24 7.24 23.10
C VAL A 100 12.60 8.02 24.36
N ILE A 101 12.04 9.22 24.54
CA ILE A 101 12.24 10.05 25.76
C ILE A 101 11.68 9.35 27.01
N SER A 102 10.50 8.71 26.93
CA SER A 102 9.92 7.98 28.06
C SER A 102 10.76 6.76 28.45
N TRP A 103 11.22 6.00 27.47
CA TRP A 103 12.08 4.83 27.70
C TRP A 103 13.43 5.22 28.31
N GLU A 104 14.04 6.29 27.78
CA GLU A 104 15.28 6.85 28.33
C GLU A 104 15.08 7.18 29.81
N LYS A 105 13.96 7.80 30.16
CA LYS A 105 13.61 8.13 31.54
C LYS A 105 13.44 6.89 32.42
N GLU A 106 12.81 5.83 31.91
CA GLU A 106 12.61 4.56 32.63
C GLU A 106 13.91 3.78 32.82
N ASN A 107 14.85 3.90 31.89
CA ASN A 107 16.15 3.23 31.92
C ASN A 107 17.29 4.16 32.32
N HIS A 108 16.95 5.34 32.85
CA HIS A 108 17.87 6.43 33.14
C HIS A 108 19.00 5.97 34.05
N ASP A 109 18.70 5.23 35.13
CA ASP A 109 19.71 4.77 36.09
C ASP A 109 20.77 3.85 35.45
N ILE A 110 20.37 3.02 34.48
CA ILE A 110 21.27 2.09 33.78
C ILE A 110 22.14 2.88 32.79
N CYS A 111 21.53 3.76 31.99
CA CYS A 111 22.21 4.63 31.06
C CYS A 111 23.19 5.57 31.79
N GLN A 112 22.74 6.19 32.88
CA GLN A 112 23.52 7.09 33.72
C GLN A 112 24.70 6.37 34.36
N LYS A 113 24.51 5.16 34.93
CA LYS A 113 25.62 4.39 35.51
C LYS A 113 26.72 4.07 34.49
N ARG A 114 26.34 3.73 33.26
CA ARG A 114 27.28 3.46 32.16
C ARG A 114 27.95 4.73 31.65
N LEU A 115 27.17 5.79 31.44
CA LEU A 115 27.66 7.09 31.02
C LEU A 115 28.61 7.67 32.08
N SER A 116 28.31 7.58 33.37
CA SER A 116 29.20 8.00 34.46
C SER A 116 30.49 7.17 34.53
N SER A 117 30.43 5.87 34.23
CA SER A 117 31.64 5.02 34.14
C SER A 117 32.54 5.44 32.97
N LEU A 118 31.93 5.73 31.82
CA LEU A 118 32.62 6.29 30.65
C LEU A 118 33.19 7.69 30.95
N ALA A 119 32.47 8.49 31.72
CA ALA A 119 32.88 9.82 32.12
C ALA A 119 34.10 9.79 33.06
N ALA A 120 34.11 8.91 34.06
CA ALA A 120 35.26 8.69 34.94
C ALA A 120 36.47 8.12 34.19
N PHE A 121 36.24 7.24 33.20
CA PHE A 121 37.29 6.77 32.30
C PHE A 121 37.84 7.92 31.44
N TYR A 122 36.97 8.74 30.85
CA TYR A 122 37.34 9.91 30.06
C TYR A 122 38.14 10.92 30.90
N GLU A 123 37.75 11.19 32.15
CA GLU A 123 38.51 12.03 33.09
C GLU A 123 39.93 11.50 33.29
N LYS A 124 40.04 10.21 33.65
CA LYS A 124 41.34 9.55 33.84
C LYS A 124 42.20 9.61 32.58
N PHE A 125 41.60 9.31 31.43
CA PHE A 125 42.26 9.32 30.11
C PHE A 125 42.73 10.72 29.68
N VAL A 126 41.94 11.76 29.94
CA VAL A 126 42.31 13.16 29.63
C VAL A 126 43.41 13.67 30.55
N ASN A 127 43.43 13.22 31.81
CA ASN A 127 44.43 13.63 32.80
C ASN A 127 45.79 12.94 32.59
N ASP A 128 45.79 11.69 32.10
CA ASP A 128 46.99 10.99 31.63
C ASP A 128 47.45 11.59 30.28
N ARG A 129 48.09 12.77 30.33
CA ARG A 129 48.49 13.53 29.13
C ARG A 129 49.43 12.75 28.20
N ASN A 130 48.85 12.05 27.23
CA ASN A 130 49.44 11.84 25.90
C ASN A 130 48.32 11.43 24.94
N PHE A 131 47.83 12.40 24.17
CA PHE A 131 46.76 12.24 23.15
C PHE A 131 47.23 11.35 21.99
N ARG A 132 47.34 10.03 22.21
CA ARG A 132 47.73 9.10 21.14
C ARG A 132 46.75 7.99 20.84
N ASP A 133 45.71 7.80 21.66
CA ASP A 133 44.81 6.65 21.46
C ASP A 133 43.32 7.02 21.38
N TYR A 134 42.99 7.82 20.36
CA TYR A 134 41.59 8.12 19.99
C TYR A 134 40.79 6.85 19.66
N ALA A 135 41.46 5.78 19.24
CA ALA A 135 40.84 4.49 18.96
C ALA A 135 40.29 3.86 20.25
N LEU A 136 41.04 3.91 21.37
CA LEU A 136 40.57 3.37 22.64
C LEU A 136 39.36 4.13 23.21
N LEU A 137 39.36 5.47 23.16
CA LEU A 137 38.22 6.27 23.59
C LEU A 137 36.97 5.94 22.76
N TYR A 138 37.14 5.88 21.44
CA TYR A 138 36.09 5.53 20.51
C TYR A 138 35.52 4.13 20.78
N GLU A 139 36.38 3.13 20.99
CA GLU A 139 35.96 1.76 21.28
C GLU A 139 35.15 1.63 22.58
N VAL A 140 35.55 2.33 23.65
CA VAL A 140 34.83 2.27 24.94
C VAL A 140 33.47 2.95 24.82
N MET A 141 33.40 4.09 24.12
CA MET A 141 32.14 4.78 23.84
C MET A 141 31.19 3.94 22.99
N GLN A 142 31.72 3.30 21.96
CA GLN A 142 31.00 2.41 21.06
C GLN A 142 30.35 1.26 21.84
N ARG A 143 31.11 0.57 22.71
CA ARG A 143 30.58 -0.52 23.55
C ARG A 143 29.45 -0.07 24.48
N CYS A 144 29.62 1.06 25.17
CA CYS A 144 28.57 1.56 26.07
C CYS A 144 27.25 1.81 25.32
N ILE A 145 27.35 2.28 24.08
CA ILE A 145 26.17 2.58 23.29
C ILE A 145 25.57 1.31 22.68
N ASP A 146 26.39 0.36 22.24
CA ASP A 146 25.91 -0.95 21.79
C ASP A 146 25.11 -1.64 22.88
N GLU A 147 25.56 -1.55 24.14
CA GLU A 147 24.82 -2.13 25.26
C GLU A 147 23.52 -1.36 25.59
N CYS A 148 23.43 -0.06 25.30
CA CYS A 148 22.18 0.71 25.45
C CYS A 148 21.19 0.43 24.31
N ILE A 149 21.67 0.37 23.07
CA ILE A 149 20.90 -0.01 21.87
C ILE A 149 20.39 -1.44 22.01
N GLY A 150 21.24 -2.38 22.42
CA GLY A 150 20.87 -3.77 22.65
C GLY A 150 19.76 -3.91 23.68
N LYS A 151 19.85 -3.19 24.81
CA LYS A 151 18.81 -3.19 25.84
C LYS A 151 17.48 -2.57 25.38
N PHE A 152 17.54 -1.50 24.58
CA PHE A 152 16.35 -0.92 23.95
C PHE A 152 15.66 -1.95 23.06
N ILE A 153 16.41 -2.61 22.18
CA ILE A 153 15.89 -3.58 21.22
C ILE A 153 15.37 -4.85 21.93
N GLU A 154 16.07 -5.36 22.94
CA GLU A 154 15.64 -6.49 23.78
C GLU A 154 14.29 -6.22 24.47
N SER A 155 14.06 -4.99 24.94
CA SER A 155 12.82 -4.60 25.64
C SER A 155 11.58 -4.52 24.74
N ILE A 156 11.75 -4.58 23.41
CA ILE A 156 10.68 -4.47 22.42
C ILE A 156 10.04 -5.84 22.08
N GLU A 157 10.56 -6.97 22.59
CA GLU A 157 10.10 -8.37 22.37
C GLU A 157 9.22 -8.55 21.10
N HIS A 158 9.83 -8.80 19.94
CA HIS A 158 9.06 -8.91 18.69
C HIS A 158 9.47 -10.09 17.79
N PRO A 159 8.53 -10.95 17.37
CA PRO A 159 8.83 -12.18 16.63
C PRO A 159 9.25 -12.01 15.15
N VAL A 160 9.34 -10.77 14.65
CA VAL A 160 9.53 -10.47 13.21
C VAL A 160 10.86 -9.78 12.91
N ILE A 161 11.50 -9.15 13.90
CA ILE A 161 12.74 -8.40 13.70
C ILE A 161 13.90 -9.27 14.21
N SER A 162 14.84 -9.60 13.34
CA SER A 162 16.10 -10.20 13.77
C SER A 162 16.91 -9.14 14.54
N TYR A 163 17.16 -9.42 15.81
CA TYR A 163 17.95 -8.59 16.73
C TYR A 163 19.28 -8.15 16.11
N ASP A 164 19.96 -9.05 15.41
CA ASP A 164 21.33 -8.84 14.91
C ASP A 164 21.42 -7.81 13.78
N SER A 165 20.47 -7.82 12.83
CA SER A 165 20.50 -6.87 11.70
C SER A 165 20.19 -5.43 12.12
N LEU A 166 19.45 -5.24 13.22
CA LEU A 166 19.03 -3.94 13.73
C LEU A 166 20.18 -3.28 14.50
N ILE A 167 20.84 -4.06 15.36
CA ILE A 167 22.01 -3.64 16.15
C ILE A 167 23.17 -3.25 15.22
N VAL A 168 23.49 -4.06 14.21
CA VAL A 168 24.63 -3.79 13.31
C VAL A 168 24.48 -2.46 12.55
N ARG A 169 23.27 -2.09 12.10
CA ARG A 169 23.05 -0.84 11.37
C ARG A 169 22.99 0.39 12.28
N ALA A 170 22.41 0.25 13.47
CA ALA A 170 22.41 1.28 14.48
C ALA A 170 23.84 1.58 14.97
N HIS A 171 24.63 0.53 15.14
CA HIS A 171 26.04 0.56 15.49
C HIS A 171 26.88 1.32 14.45
N GLU A 172 26.77 0.98 13.16
CA GLU A 172 27.60 1.58 12.09
C GLU A 172 27.38 3.09 11.92
N GLN A 173 26.14 3.57 12.00
CA GLN A 173 25.83 5.00 11.82
C GLN A 173 26.17 5.85 13.03
N LEU A 174 25.98 5.32 14.24
CA LEU A 174 26.32 6.05 15.45
C LEU A 174 27.84 6.17 15.65
N SER A 175 28.57 5.10 15.30
CA SER A 175 30.03 5.11 15.18
C SER A 175 30.49 6.36 14.41
N ASN A 176 29.89 6.63 13.24
CA ASN A 176 30.25 7.76 12.39
C ASN A 176 29.91 9.14 13.01
N ARG A 177 28.73 9.30 13.63
CA ARG A 177 28.35 10.57 14.30
C ARG A 177 29.24 10.88 15.50
N LEU A 178 29.57 9.87 16.32
CA LEU A 178 30.52 10.00 17.43
C LEU A 178 31.91 10.34 16.95
N LYS A 179 32.36 9.72 15.86
CA LYS A 179 33.65 10.01 15.24
C LYS A 179 33.74 11.48 14.82
N ILE A 180 32.70 12.00 14.17
CA ILE A 180 32.63 13.41 13.77
C ILE A 180 32.66 14.30 15.02
N LEU A 181 31.80 14.08 16.01
CA LEU A 181 31.73 14.90 17.23
C LEU A 181 33.00 14.86 18.08
N LEU A 182 33.65 13.71 18.23
CA LEU A 182 34.93 13.61 18.92
C LEU A 182 36.02 14.35 18.15
N THR A 183 36.01 14.24 16.82
CA THR A 183 36.94 14.99 15.96
C THR A 183 36.68 16.50 16.08
N THR A 184 35.42 16.93 16.08
CA THR A 184 34.98 18.33 16.24
C THR A 184 35.27 18.87 17.64
N ALA A 185 34.98 18.14 18.72
CA ALA A 185 35.28 18.56 20.10
C ALA A 185 36.79 18.66 20.38
N VAL A 186 37.59 17.84 19.69
CA VAL A 186 39.07 17.87 19.74
C VAL A 186 39.63 19.01 18.88
N TYR A 187 38.98 19.35 17.76
CA TYR A 187 39.43 20.42 16.85
C TYR A 187 38.83 21.80 17.17
N GLU A 188 37.71 21.90 17.87
CA GLU A 188 37.05 23.16 18.20
C GLU A 188 37.70 23.84 19.41
N LYS A 189 38.84 24.47 19.13
CA LYS A 189 39.28 25.73 19.75
C LYS A 189 38.29 26.91 19.51
N LYS A 190 37.00 26.64 19.31
CA LYS A 190 35.97 27.62 18.89
C LYS A 190 34.70 27.66 19.76
N ALA A 191 34.63 26.90 20.86
CA ALA A 191 33.71 27.29 21.95
C ALA A 191 34.17 28.65 22.53
N SER A 192 33.22 29.51 22.92
CA SER A 192 33.53 30.86 23.42
C SER A 192 34.63 30.79 24.48
N LYS A 193 35.59 31.73 24.47
CA LYS A 193 36.75 31.71 25.38
C LYS A 193 36.34 31.55 26.86
N SER A 194 35.15 32.03 27.20
CA SER A 194 34.47 31.89 28.50
C SER A 194 33.97 30.46 28.77
N LEU A 195 33.29 29.82 27.80
CA LEU A 195 32.84 28.43 27.92
C LEU A 195 34.04 27.47 28.01
N MET A 196 35.09 27.71 27.24
CA MET A 196 36.33 26.94 27.32
C MET A 196 37.06 27.11 28.65
N GLN A 197 37.09 28.30 29.24
CA GLN A 197 37.64 28.51 30.59
C GLN A 197 36.79 27.86 31.69
N GLN A 198 35.46 27.84 31.54
CA GLN A 198 34.57 27.15 32.48
C GLN A 198 34.68 25.63 32.38
N LEU A 199 34.79 25.10 31.16
CA LEU A 199 35.05 23.67 30.93
C LEU A 199 36.45 23.27 31.40
N GLN A 200 37.46 24.13 31.29
CA GLN A 200 38.83 23.81 31.72
C GLN A 200 39.07 23.90 33.24
N SER A 201 38.24 24.63 33.97
CA SER A 201 38.50 24.97 35.38
C SER A 201 37.93 23.98 36.40
N SER A 202 37.11 23.00 35.98
CA SER A 202 36.62 21.94 36.86
C SER A 202 36.49 20.62 36.10
N GLU A 203 37.19 19.59 36.61
CA GLU A 203 37.16 18.23 36.07
C GLU A 203 35.73 17.69 35.92
N LYS A 204 34.92 17.86 36.98
CA LYS A 204 33.51 17.46 37.03
C LYS A 204 32.63 18.13 35.96
N ILE A 205 32.92 19.39 35.60
CA ILE A 205 32.13 20.13 34.61
C ILE A 205 32.34 19.58 33.20
N ARG A 206 33.57 19.13 32.85
CA ARG A 206 33.87 18.50 31.54
C ARG A 206 33.07 17.22 31.35
N THR A 207 32.99 16.46 32.43
CA THR A 207 32.42 15.12 32.52
C THR A 207 30.91 15.18 32.41
N ASP A 208 30.28 16.08 33.17
CA ASP A 208 28.84 16.32 33.11
C ASP A 208 28.42 16.86 31.73
N PHE A 209 29.23 17.73 31.12
CA PHE A 209 28.98 18.25 29.77
C PHE A 209 29.07 17.15 28.70
N PHE A 210 30.12 16.32 28.77
CA PHE A 210 30.34 15.21 27.84
C PHE A 210 29.22 14.17 27.90
N VAL A 211 28.79 13.80 29.11
CA VAL A 211 27.69 12.84 29.33
C VAL A 211 26.38 13.36 28.73
N LYS A 212 26.04 14.63 28.95
CA LYS A 212 24.80 15.24 28.41
C LYS A 212 24.79 15.30 26.89
N ILE A 213 25.93 15.52 26.26
CA ILE A 213 26.05 15.52 24.80
C ILE A 213 25.77 14.12 24.25
N LEU A 214 26.37 13.08 24.84
CA LEU A 214 26.18 11.71 24.41
C LEU A 214 24.74 11.21 24.59
N GLU A 215 24.11 11.58 25.70
CA GLU A 215 22.69 11.33 25.98
C GLU A 215 21.81 11.94 24.88
N SER A 216 21.99 13.22 24.56
CA SER A 216 21.26 13.92 23.50
C SER A 216 21.45 13.28 22.11
N ILE A 217 22.68 12.88 21.76
CA ILE A 217 22.99 12.22 20.49
C ILE A 217 22.28 10.86 20.39
N LEU A 218 22.28 10.10 21.48
CA LEU A 218 21.67 8.78 21.53
C LEU A 218 20.15 8.86 21.33
N VAL A 219 19.49 9.80 22.01
CA VAL A 219 18.04 10.04 21.89
C VAL A 219 17.66 10.51 20.49
N GLN A 220 18.40 11.49 19.94
CA GLN A 220 18.13 12.00 18.60
C GLN A 220 18.35 10.92 17.54
N PHE A 221 19.43 10.13 17.66
CA PHE A 221 19.71 9.06 16.70
C PHE A 221 18.68 7.92 16.77
N LEU A 222 18.31 7.46 17.96
CA LEU A 222 17.27 6.44 18.12
C LEU A 222 15.94 6.92 17.54
N THR A 223 15.62 8.20 17.73
CA THR A 223 14.47 8.83 17.07
C THR A 223 14.59 8.79 15.55
N ASP A 224 15.69 9.31 14.99
CA ASP A 224 15.94 9.36 13.54
C ASP A 224 15.86 7.95 12.92
N TYR A 225 16.42 6.95 13.60
CA TYR A 225 16.46 5.55 13.18
C TYR A 225 15.07 4.90 13.17
N LEU A 226 14.31 5.06 14.26
CA LEU A 226 12.95 4.51 14.37
C LEU A 226 11.98 5.17 13.37
N VAL A 227 12.19 6.45 13.08
CA VAL A 227 11.48 7.18 12.01
C VAL A 227 11.93 6.68 10.61
N GLY A 228 13.16 6.20 10.46
CA GLY A 228 13.65 5.61 9.21
C GLY A 228 13.14 4.20 8.89
N LEU A 229 12.42 3.53 9.81
CA LEU A 229 11.96 2.16 9.60
C LEU A 229 10.79 2.06 8.59
N PRO A 230 10.63 0.91 7.90
CA PRO A 230 9.47 0.67 7.05
C PRO A 230 8.15 0.86 7.79
N HIS A 231 7.22 1.58 7.16
CA HIS A 231 5.94 1.99 7.73
C HIS A 231 5.10 0.84 8.32
N LYS A 232 5.16 -0.38 7.74
CA LYS A 232 4.48 -1.58 8.25
C LYS A 232 5.00 -2.04 9.62
N ILE A 233 6.29 -1.83 9.90
CA ILE A 233 6.96 -2.17 11.17
C ILE A 233 6.60 -1.13 12.24
N ILE A 234 6.63 0.16 11.88
CA ILE A 234 6.23 1.26 12.76
C ILE A 234 4.75 1.17 13.15
N GLN A 235 3.86 0.82 12.21
CA GLN A 235 2.44 0.61 12.48
C GLN A 235 2.14 -0.59 13.39
N GLN A 236 2.98 -1.63 13.35
CA GLN A 236 2.84 -2.79 14.24
C GLN A 236 3.32 -2.49 15.66
N ALA A 237 4.40 -1.72 15.79
CA ALA A 237 4.92 -1.24 17.08
C ALA A 237 4.03 -0.15 17.70
N MET A 238 3.41 0.70 16.88
CA MET A 238 2.51 1.79 17.30
C MET A 238 1.10 1.54 16.76
N LYS A 239 0.37 0.60 17.38
CA LYS A 239 -1.08 0.51 17.15
C LYS A 239 -1.74 1.79 17.64
N ASP A 240 -1.94 2.78 16.77
CA ASP A 240 -3.27 3.21 16.28
C ASP A 240 -3.16 4.39 15.27
N GLU A 241 -4.01 4.29 14.23
CA GLU A 241 -4.48 5.35 13.30
C GLU A 241 -3.68 5.69 12.02
N THR A 242 -3.65 4.71 11.10
CA THR A 242 -3.87 4.85 9.64
C THR A 242 -2.96 5.78 8.83
N GLY A 243 -1.73 5.33 8.52
CA GLY A 243 -0.92 5.92 7.45
C GLY A 243 -1.48 5.59 6.07
N CYS A 244 -2.56 6.26 5.71
CA CYS A 244 -3.24 6.11 4.43
C CYS A 244 -2.92 7.28 3.50
N LEU A 245 -2.76 6.98 2.21
CA LEU A 245 -2.63 7.97 1.14
C LEU A 245 -4.02 8.45 0.68
N LEU A 246 -4.22 9.76 0.58
CA LEU A 246 -5.50 10.33 0.13
C LEU A 246 -5.52 10.49 -1.39
N PHE A 247 -6.46 9.83 -2.06
CA PHE A 247 -6.72 10.00 -3.49
C PHE A 247 -8.23 9.95 -3.76
N ASP A 248 -8.76 10.94 -4.49
CA ASP A 248 -10.20 11.09 -4.78
C ASP A 248 -11.10 10.85 -3.53
N LYS A 249 -10.77 11.57 -2.44
CA LYS A 249 -11.45 11.52 -1.12
C LYS A 249 -11.38 10.18 -0.37
N ASN A 250 -10.72 9.16 -0.93
CA ASN A 250 -10.53 7.87 -0.29
C ASN A 250 -9.12 7.75 0.30
N LYS A 251 -9.00 6.97 1.37
CA LYS A 251 -7.74 6.66 2.05
C LYS A 251 -7.23 5.32 1.54
N TYR A 252 -6.00 5.20 1.07
CA TYR A 252 -5.42 3.98 0.50
C TYR A 252 -4.24 3.47 1.34
N LEU A 253 -4.10 2.14 1.46
CA LEU A 253 -2.94 1.50 2.09
C LEU A 253 -1.86 1.19 1.04
N GLY A 254 -0.64 0.92 1.52
CA GLY A 254 0.49 0.56 0.67
C GLY A 254 1.15 1.76 0.01
N THR A 255 1.72 1.54 -1.18
CA THR A 255 2.55 2.51 -1.92
C THR A 255 1.94 2.75 -3.29
N PHE A 256 2.02 3.99 -3.79
CA PHE A 256 1.68 4.31 -5.18
C PHE A 256 2.96 4.39 -6.02
N TYR A 257 2.88 3.86 -7.24
CA TYR A 257 3.90 3.96 -8.28
C TYR A 257 3.31 4.72 -9.47
N LEU A 258 4.10 5.64 -10.02
CA LEU A 258 3.82 6.24 -11.32
C LEU A 258 4.69 5.52 -12.35
N VAL A 259 4.05 4.82 -13.29
CA VAL A 259 4.76 4.05 -14.31
C VAL A 259 4.40 4.62 -15.68
N ARG A 260 5.41 5.07 -16.43
CA ARG A 260 5.22 5.47 -17.81
C ARG A 260 4.94 4.23 -18.67
N ASP A 261 3.83 4.25 -19.39
CA ASP A 261 3.43 3.21 -20.33
C ASP A 261 3.07 3.88 -21.67
N GLY A 262 4.06 3.93 -22.56
CA GLY A 262 3.98 4.70 -23.80
C GLY A 262 3.76 6.20 -23.57
N ASN A 263 2.61 6.70 -24.04
CA ASN A 263 2.19 8.10 -23.91
C ASN A 263 1.30 8.36 -22.68
N ALA A 264 1.12 7.37 -21.81
CA ALA A 264 0.33 7.48 -20.60
C ALA A 264 1.19 7.30 -19.35
N ILE A 265 0.69 7.80 -18.22
CA ILE A 265 1.23 7.51 -16.89
C ILE A 265 0.18 6.69 -16.14
N LEU A 266 0.59 5.50 -15.68
CA LEU A 266 -0.22 4.63 -14.84
C LEU A 266 0.02 4.98 -13.37
N LEU A 267 -1.06 5.14 -12.61
CA LEU A 267 -1.02 5.19 -11.15
C LEU A 267 -1.31 3.80 -10.59
N ILE A 268 -0.31 3.14 -10.02
CA ILE A 268 -0.38 1.75 -9.54
C ILE A 268 -0.28 1.73 -8.02
N ASN A 269 -1.29 1.20 -7.33
CA ASN A 269 -1.21 0.97 -5.88
C ASN A 269 -0.68 -0.45 -5.60
N SER A 270 0.50 -0.55 -5.00
CA SER A 270 1.07 -1.80 -4.48
C SER A 270 0.80 -1.91 -2.98
N LEU A 271 0.30 -3.06 -2.55
CA LEU A 271 -0.07 -3.35 -1.17
C LEU A 271 -0.13 -4.86 -0.93
N ASP A 272 -0.19 -5.24 0.34
CA ASP A 272 -0.38 -6.63 0.75
C ASP A 272 -1.73 -7.18 0.25
N ILE A 273 -1.78 -8.46 -0.10
CA ILE A 273 -3.00 -9.13 -0.54
C ILE A 273 -4.11 -9.00 0.51
N ASP A 274 -3.79 -9.17 1.79
CA ASP A 274 -4.79 -9.11 2.85
C ASP A 274 -5.32 -7.68 3.06
N ASP A 275 -4.46 -6.66 2.89
CA ASP A 275 -4.85 -5.24 2.94
C ASP A 275 -5.78 -4.86 1.77
N TYR A 276 -5.49 -5.40 0.58
CA TYR A 276 -6.36 -5.25 -0.59
C TYR A 276 -7.73 -5.90 -0.36
N LEU A 277 -7.74 -7.13 0.17
CA LEU A 277 -8.97 -7.90 0.40
C LEU A 277 -9.87 -7.26 1.46
N LEU A 278 -9.30 -6.63 2.48
CA LEU A 278 -10.07 -5.86 3.46
C LEU A 278 -10.98 -4.85 2.74
N SER A 279 -10.39 -4.03 1.85
CA SER A 279 -11.12 -3.04 1.06
C SER A 279 -12.13 -3.64 0.09
N VAL A 280 -11.75 -4.71 -0.62
CA VAL A 280 -12.64 -5.35 -1.61
C VAL A 280 -13.87 -5.92 -0.94
N VAL A 281 -13.72 -6.63 0.18
CA VAL A 281 -14.87 -7.26 0.86
C VAL A 281 -15.82 -6.20 1.44
N HIS A 282 -15.31 -5.02 1.80
CA HIS A 282 -16.16 -3.89 2.14
C HIS A 282 -16.85 -3.27 0.92
N SER A 283 -16.12 -3.11 -0.18
CA SER A 283 -16.60 -2.37 -1.36
C SER A 283 -17.54 -3.19 -2.25
N GLU A 284 -17.34 -4.51 -2.30
CA GLU A 284 -18.14 -5.49 -3.06
C GLU A 284 -19.15 -6.22 -2.17
N GLY A 285 -18.94 -6.24 -0.85
CA GLY A 285 -19.80 -6.92 0.10
C GLY A 285 -20.85 -6.01 0.75
N TRP A 286 -21.49 -6.54 1.78
CA TRP A 286 -22.59 -5.90 2.50
C TRP A 286 -22.23 -5.83 3.98
N PRO A 287 -21.93 -4.63 4.53
CA PRO A 287 -21.62 -4.47 5.94
C PRO A 287 -22.77 -4.96 6.84
N GLY A 288 -22.42 -5.55 7.99
CA GLY A 288 -23.36 -6.13 8.96
C GLY A 288 -23.77 -7.59 8.71
N TRP A 289 -23.20 -8.28 7.72
CA TRP A 289 -23.50 -9.68 7.46
C TRP A 289 -22.75 -10.67 8.38
N PRO A 290 -23.20 -11.93 8.49
CA PRO A 290 -22.56 -12.93 9.33
C PRO A 290 -21.13 -13.26 8.89
N MET A 291 -20.29 -13.64 9.86
CA MET A 291 -18.87 -13.96 9.65
C MET A 291 -18.64 -14.99 8.53
N GLU A 292 -19.44 -16.05 8.47
CA GLU A 292 -19.33 -17.09 7.44
C GLU A 292 -19.57 -16.56 6.02
N VAL A 293 -20.39 -15.51 5.86
CA VAL A 293 -20.58 -14.84 4.57
C VAL A 293 -19.34 -14.03 4.20
N TYR A 294 -18.75 -13.31 5.17
CA TYR A 294 -17.50 -12.59 4.92
C TYR A 294 -16.36 -13.53 4.57
N LYS A 295 -16.18 -14.64 5.28
CA LYS A 295 -15.18 -15.66 4.94
C LYS A 295 -15.38 -16.20 3.52
N THR A 296 -16.63 -16.48 3.15
CA THR A 296 -16.98 -16.91 1.78
C THR A 296 -16.54 -15.86 0.76
N GLN A 297 -16.87 -14.59 0.96
CA GLN A 297 -16.51 -13.50 0.06
C GLN A 297 -14.99 -13.28 0.02
N VAL A 298 -14.29 -13.31 1.16
CA VAL A 298 -12.85 -13.15 1.25
C VAL A 298 -12.14 -14.23 0.42
N ILE A 299 -12.50 -15.51 0.60
CA ILE A 299 -11.86 -16.61 -0.12
C ILE A 299 -12.14 -16.54 -1.62
N ALA A 300 -13.38 -16.21 -2.02
CA ALA A 300 -13.71 -16.00 -3.44
C ALA A 300 -12.90 -14.82 -4.03
N SER A 301 -12.83 -13.69 -3.32
CA SER A 301 -12.09 -12.52 -3.76
C SER A 301 -10.57 -12.78 -3.83
N ARG A 302 -9.99 -13.46 -2.83
CA ARG A 302 -8.57 -13.86 -2.81
C ARG A 302 -8.24 -14.79 -3.96
N THR A 303 -9.09 -15.78 -4.20
CA THR A 303 -8.90 -16.74 -5.29
C THR A 303 -8.87 -16.05 -6.65
N TYR A 304 -9.83 -15.15 -6.89
CA TYR A 304 -9.85 -14.33 -8.11
C TYR A 304 -8.58 -13.49 -8.24
N LEU A 305 -8.15 -12.82 -7.17
CA LEU A 305 -6.94 -11.99 -7.17
C LEU A 305 -5.69 -12.82 -7.50
N VAL A 306 -5.50 -13.97 -6.85
CA VAL A 306 -4.36 -14.87 -7.09
C VAL A 306 -4.31 -15.32 -8.54
N GLU A 307 -5.46 -15.72 -9.12
CA GLU A 307 -5.55 -16.09 -10.54
C GLU A 307 -5.14 -14.92 -11.46
N LYS A 308 -5.54 -13.69 -11.14
CA LYS A 308 -5.16 -12.49 -11.91
C LYS A 308 -3.69 -12.11 -11.76
N ILE A 309 -3.11 -12.26 -10.57
CA ILE A 309 -1.68 -12.04 -10.31
C ILE A 309 -0.87 -13.01 -11.18
N LEU A 310 -1.17 -14.32 -11.14
CA LEU A 310 -0.45 -15.31 -11.94
C LEU A 310 -0.54 -15.00 -13.45
N LYS A 311 -1.72 -14.62 -13.95
CA LYS A 311 -1.89 -14.20 -15.34
C LYS A 311 -1.15 -12.92 -15.68
N ALA A 312 -1.10 -11.94 -14.77
CA ALA A 312 -0.38 -10.70 -14.98
C ALA A 312 1.13 -10.94 -15.06
N ASN A 313 1.66 -11.75 -14.15
CA ASN A 313 3.08 -12.11 -14.11
C ASN A 313 3.49 -12.86 -15.38
N LYS A 314 2.69 -13.85 -15.82
CA LYS A 314 2.92 -14.55 -17.09
C LYS A 314 2.91 -13.61 -18.30
N ALA A 315 2.04 -12.60 -18.27
CA ALA A 315 1.94 -11.58 -19.32
C ALA A 315 2.92 -10.41 -19.14
N LYS A 316 3.77 -10.41 -18.10
CA LYS A 316 4.70 -9.33 -17.74
C LYS A 316 4.05 -7.94 -17.69
N ARG A 317 2.81 -7.87 -17.19
CA ARG A 317 2.12 -6.59 -17.02
C ARG A 317 2.71 -5.82 -15.83
N PRO A 318 2.81 -4.47 -15.90
CA PRO A 318 3.31 -3.66 -14.78
C PRO A 318 2.35 -3.63 -13.58
N TYR A 319 1.10 -4.11 -13.75
CA TYR A 319 0.10 -4.22 -12.70
C TYR A 319 -0.66 -5.55 -12.77
N HIS A 320 -1.15 -6.01 -11.63
CA HIS A 320 -1.91 -7.26 -11.53
C HIS A 320 -3.37 -7.09 -11.98
N ILE A 321 -4.04 -6.06 -11.44
CA ILE A 321 -5.47 -5.79 -11.61
C ILE A 321 -5.76 -4.29 -11.73
N VAL A 322 -6.93 -3.94 -12.24
CA VAL A 322 -7.43 -2.57 -12.38
C VAL A 322 -8.55 -2.34 -11.37
N ASN A 323 -8.54 -1.19 -10.70
CA ASN A 323 -9.60 -0.75 -9.80
C ASN A 323 -10.85 -0.33 -10.58
N SER A 324 -11.70 -1.30 -10.94
CA SER A 324 -12.98 -1.06 -11.61
C SER A 324 -13.84 -2.32 -11.58
N ILE A 325 -15.09 -2.19 -12.05
CA ILE A 325 -16.00 -3.33 -12.28
C ILE A 325 -15.47 -4.39 -13.26
N LYS A 326 -14.36 -4.10 -13.98
CA LYS A 326 -13.69 -5.09 -14.83
C LYS A 326 -13.08 -6.21 -14.00
N HIS A 327 -12.59 -5.91 -12.80
CA HIS A 327 -11.99 -6.89 -11.91
C HIS A 327 -12.74 -6.94 -10.57
N GLN A 328 -12.39 -6.04 -9.66
CA GLN A 328 -12.95 -5.93 -8.32
C GLN A 328 -12.86 -4.47 -7.90
N THR A 329 -13.88 -4.00 -7.20
CA THR A 329 -13.98 -2.62 -6.72
C THR A 329 -13.12 -2.47 -5.47
N TYR A 330 -12.20 -1.51 -5.52
CA TYR A 330 -11.26 -1.20 -4.44
C TYR A 330 -11.38 0.27 -4.08
N LYS A 331 -11.91 0.59 -2.89
CA LYS A 331 -12.15 1.98 -2.44
C LYS A 331 -11.23 2.41 -1.30
N GLY A 332 -10.11 1.71 -1.13
CA GLY A 332 -9.14 2.00 -0.08
C GLY A 332 -9.55 1.50 1.30
N HIS A 333 -8.85 1.98 2.33
CA HIS A 333 -8.90 1.58 3.72
C HIS A 333 -10.20 1.96 4.43
N HIS A 334 -10.60 1.10 5.38
CA HIS A 334 -11.68 1.33 6.34
C HIS A 334 -11.38 0.59 7.65
N LYS A 335 -12.07 0.97 8.74
CA LYS A 335 -11.85 0.44 10.11
C LYS A 335 -12.84 -0.67 10.54
N PHE A 336 -13.44 -1.40 9.60
CA PHE A 336 -14.43 -2.45 9.93
C PHE A 336 -13.75 -3.71 10.47
N THR A 337 -13.76 -3.88 11.79
CA THR A 337 -13.05 -4.97 12.51
C THR A 337 -13.53 -6.37 12.13
N GLN A 338 -14.84 -6.56 11.91
CA GLN A 338 -15.39 -7.87 11.49
C GLN A 338 -14.83 -8.34 10.15
N LEU A 339 -14.60 -7.42 9.21
CA LEU A 339 -14.03 -7.76 7.90
C LEU A 339 -12.55 -8.12 8.04
N LYS A 340 -11.81 -7.39 8.89
CA LYS A 340 -10.43 -7.74 9.24
C LYS A 340 -10.35 -9.14 9.84
N GLN A 341 -11.24 -9.47 10.79
CA GLN A 341 -11.31 -10.81 11.38
C GLN A 341 -11.58 -11.89 10.32
N ALA A 342 -12.50 -11.65 9.37
CA ALA A 342 -12.75 -12.61 8.28
C ALA A 342 -11.52 -12.82 7.37
N VAL A 343 -10.77 -11.74 7.09
CA VAL A 343 -9.51 -11.80 6.33
C VAL A 343 -8.46 -12.61 7.10
N ASP A 344 -8.28 -12.33 8.40
CA ASP A 344 -7.32 -12.99 9.28
C ASP A 344 -7.64 -14.49 9.46
N GLU A 345 -8.91 -14.83 9.73
CA GLU A 345 -9.35 -16.23 9.92
C GLU A 345 -9.29 -17.08 8.65
N THR A 346 -9.21 -16.44 7.47
CA THR A 346 -9.04 -17.11 6.18
C THR A 346 -7.70 -16.79 5.53
N ARG A 347 -6.73 -16.31 6.32
CA ARG A 347 -5.41 -15.91 5.82
C ARG A 347 -4.79 -17.02 4.97
N ASN A 348 -4.27 -16.61 3.83
CA ASN A 348 -3.64 -17.47 2.82
C ASN A 348 -4.56 -18.53 2.19
N VAL A 349 -5.83 -18.65 2.55
CA VAL A 349 -6.74 -19.66 2.00
C VAL A 349 -7.38 -19.17 0.70
N PHE A 350 -7.29 -20.01 -0.34
CA PHE A 350 -7.97 -19.85 -1.63
C PHE A 350 -8.53 -21.19 -2.11
N ILE A 351 -9.33 -21.19 -3.18
CA ILE A 351 -9.86 -22.42 -3.79
C ILE A 351 -9.26 -22.68 -5.17
N SER A 352 -9.00 -23.93 -5.48
CA SER A 352 -8.34 -24.37 -6.71
C SER A 352 -9.12 -25.48 -7.41
N TYR A 353 -8.81 -25.69 -8.67
CA TYR A 353 -9.26 -26.84 -9.44
C TYR A 353 -8.05 -27.46 -10.14
N LYS A 354 -7.75 -28.72 -9.84
CA LYS A 354 -6.55 -29.42 -10.33
C LYS A 354 -5.25 -28.68 -10.00
N GLY A 355 -5.12 -28.17 -8.78
CA GLY A 355 -3.92 -27.47 -8.29
C GLY A 355 -3.78 -26.02 -8.76
N GLU A 356 -4.65 -25.52 -9.64
CA GLU A 356 -4.60 -24.15 -10.14
C GLU A 356 -5.71 -23.28 -9.52
N PRO A 357 -5.44 -22.02 -9.13
CA PRO A 357 -6.47 -21.10 -8.65
C PRO A 357 -7.59 -20.92 -9.67
N ILE A 358 -8.84 -21.00 -9.23
CA ILE A 358 -9.97 -20.84 -10.14
C ILE A 358 -10.22 -19.36 -10.51
N VAL A 359 -10.95 -19.15 -11.60
CA VAL A 359 -11.62 -17.86 -11.84
C VAL A 359 -12.88 -17.78 -10.98
N ALA A 360 -12.74 -17.30 -9.74
CA ALA A 360 -13.83 -17.21 -8.77
C ALA A 360 -14.78 -16.01 -9.04
N MET A 361 -15.64 -16.16 -10.06
CA MET A 361 -16.68 -15.18 -10.40
C MET A 361 -17.74 -15.08 -9.30
N PHE A 362 -18.23 -13.88 -8.99
CA PHE A 362 -19.33 -13.70 -8.03
C PHE A 362 -20.27 -12.56 -8.44
N ASP A 363 -21.52 -12.63 -8.00
CA ASP A 363 -22.53 -11.59 -8.18
C ASP A 363 -23.35 -11.34 -6.92
N ALA A 364 -24.09 -10.23 -6.90
CA ALA A 364 -24.96 -9.91 -5.77
C ALA A 364 -26.08 -10.95 -5.65
N CYS A 365 -26.80 -11.23 -6.73
CA CYS A 365 -27.92 -12.17 -6.73
C CYS A 365 -28.03 -12.95 -8.04
N CYS A 366 -27.93 -14.28 -7.99
CA CYS A 366 -28.03 -15.11 -9.19
C CYS A 366 -29.46 -15.21 -9.77
N GLY A 367 -30.50 -14.81 -9.04
CA GLY A 367 -31.89 -14.88 -9.51
C GLY A 367 -32.44 -16.31 -9.69
N GLY A 368 -31.74 -17.33 -9.17
CA GLY A 368 -32.10 -18.74 -9.32
C GLY A 368 -31.66 -19.35 -10.66
N VAL A 369 -30.88 -18.63 -11.46
CA VAL A 369 -30.31 -19.12 -12.72
C VAL A 369 -29.38 -20.31 -12.47
N VAL A 370 -29.40 -21.28 -13.40
CA VAL A 370 -28.51 -22.44 -13.40
C VAL A 370 -27.33 -22.16 -14.35
N PRO A 371 -26.10 -21.93 -13.82
CA PRO A 371 -24.95 -21.59 -14.64
C PRO A 371 -24.68 -22.55 -15.79
N ALA A 372 -24.76 -23.87 -15.56
CA ALA A 372 -24.51 -24.88 -16.60
C ALA A 372 -25.38 -24.76 -17.86
N LYS A 373 -26.48 -23.99 -17.81
CA LYS A 373 -27.39 -23.73 -18.95
C LYS A 373 -27.10 -22.41 -19.68
N ILE A 374 -26.18 -21.58 -19.18
CA ILE A 374 -25.85 -20.29 -19.80
C ILE A 374 -25.04 -20.56 -21.06
N GLU A 375 -25.41 -19.95 -22.18
CA GLU A 375 -24.68 -20.09 -23.44
C GLU A 375 -23.52 -19.08 -23.51
N GLY A 376 -22.31 -19.58 -23.81
CA GLY A 376 -21.13 -18.76 -24.12
C GLY A 376 -19.91 -18.97 -23.20
N PRO A 377 -20.06 -19.22 -21.89
CA PRO A 377 -18.91 -19.51 -21.03
C PRO A 377 -18.18 -20.81 -21.42
N ASP A 378 -16.86 -20.81 -21.28
CA ASP A 378 -16.02 -21.99 -21.54
C ASP A 378 -16.01 -22.95 -20.35
N TYR A 379 -17.05 -23.78 -20.26
CA TYR A 379 -17.16 -24.80 -19.21
C TYR A 379 -16.18 -25.96 -19.36
N LYS A 380 -15.53 -26.12 -20.53
CA LYS A 380 -14.50 -27.14 -20.72
C LYS A 380 -13.26 -26.80 -19.91
N ASN A 381 -12.82 -25.54 -19.98
CA ASN A 381 -11.66 -25.06 -19.23
C ASN A 381 -12.05 -24.55 -17.82
N HIS A 382 -13.32 -24.22 -17.58
CA HIS A 382 -13.82 -23.74 -16.29
C HIS A 382 -15.00 -24.56 -15.75
N PRO A 383 -14.85 -25.88 -15.54
CA PRO A 383 -15.97 -26.75 -15.14
C PRO A 383 -16.53 -26.40 -13.75
N TYR A 384 -15.72 -25.82 -12.87
CA TYR A 384 -16.15 -25.30 -11.56
C TYR A 384 -17.14 -24.12 -11.65
N LEU A 385 -17.35 -23.52 -12.83
CA LEU A 385 -18.42 -22.54 -13.05
C LEU A 385 -19.71 -23.17 -13.58
N ALA A 386 -19.69 -24.46 -13.96
CA ALA A 386 -20.80 -25.19 -14.56
C ALA A 386 -21.73 -25.82 -13.51
N ARG A 387 -22.10 -25.06 -12.48
CA ARG A 387 -23.02 -25.55 -11.44
C ARG A 387 -24.36 -25.94 -12.07
N THR A 388 -24.79 -27.19 -11.84
CA THR A 388 -26.01 -27.78 -12.43
C THR A 388 -27.26 -27.57 -11.58
N LYS A 389 -27.09 -27.32 -10.28
CA LYS A 389 -28.18 -27.04 -9.34
C LYS A 389 -28.54 -25.55 -9.35
N ALA A 390 -29.81 -25.21 -9.16
CA ALA A 390 -30.24 -23.83 -8.94
C ALA A 390 -29.98 -23.38 -7.49
N CYS A 391 -29.83 -22.08 -7.25
CA CYS A 391 -29.78 -21.53 -5.89
C CYS A 391 -31.18 -21.06 -5.50
N HIS A 392 -31.72 -21.59 -4.39
CA HIS A 392 -33.03 -21.20 -3.87
C HIS A 392 -32.94 -20.24 -2.68
N HIS A 393 -31.75 -20.10 -2.07
CA HIS A 393 -31.54 -19.35 -0.83
C HIS A 393 -31.63 -17.83 -1.02
N CYS A 394 -31.39 -17.31 -2.23
CA CYS A 394 -31.54 -15.88 -2.52
C CYS A 394 -33.01 -15.43 -2.71
N LYS A 395 -33.95 -16.37 -2.93
CA LYS A 395 -35.34 -16.08 -3.35
C LYS A 395 -36.15 -15.27 -2.34
N LYS A 396 -35.84 -15.42 -1.04
CA LYS A 396 -36.55 -14.74 0.06
C LYS A 396 -36.21 -13.24 0.19
N TYR A 397 -35.16 -12.77 -0.47
CA TYR A 397 -34.68 -11.39 -0.31
C TYR A 397 -35.22 -10.46 -1.40
N LYS A 398 -35.45 -9.19 -1.05
CA LYS A 398 -35.97 -8.16 -1.96
C LYS A 398 -35.13 -7.98 -3.23
N ILE A 399 -33.82 -8.18 -3.17
CA ILE A 399 -32.92 -8.07 -4.33
C ILE A 399 -33.15 -9.17 -5.39
N TYR A 400 -33.88 -10.24 -5.05
CA TYR A 400 -34.15 -11.35 -5.97
C TYR A 400 -34.90 -10.91 -7.22
N GLU A 401 -35.80 -9.94 -7.08
CA GLU A 401 -36.62 -9.39 -8.16
C GLU A 401 -36.48 -7.87 -8.20
N TRP A 402 -36.48 -7.31 -9.41
CA TRP A 402 -36.44 -5.87 -9.62
C TRP A 402 -37.43 -5.47 -10.70
N LYS A 403 -38.02 -4.29 -10.53
CA LYS A 403 -38.93 -3.67 -11.51
C LYS A 403 -38.41 -2.29 -11.85
N LYS A 404 -38.47 -1.94 -13.13
CA LYS A 404 -38.15 -0.59 -13.59
C LYS A 404 -39.10 -0.17 -14.69
N GLU A 405 -39.53 1.09 -14.63
CA GLU A 405 -40.24 1.75 -15.71
C GLU A 405 -39.28 2.72 -16.39
N LEU A 406 -39.23 2.66 -17.72
CA LEU A 406 -38.48 3.60 -18.56
C LEU A 406 -39.41 4.11 -19.67
N SER A 407 -39.40 5.42 -19.91
CA SER A 407 -40.12 6.04 -20.99
C SER A 407 -39.50 5.72 -22.35
N LYS A 408 -40.29 5.83 -23.41
CA LYS A 408 -39.79 5.73 -24.80
C LYS A 408 -38.63 6.70 -25.05
N LEU A 409 -38.72 7.92 -24.53
CA LEU A 409 -37.71 8.94 -24.70
C LEU A 409 -36.39 8.55 -24.03
N GLU A 410 -36.41 8.17 -22.75
CA GLU A 410 -35.19 7.74 -22.03
C GLU A 410 -34.47 6.60 -22.74
N ILE A 411 -35.22 5.62 -23.24
CA ILE A 411 -34.63 4.50 -23.96
C ILE A 411 -34.10 4.92 -25.34
N THR A 412 -34.80 5.82 -26.02
CA THR A 412 -34.34 6.36 -27.31
C THR A 412 -33.01 7.08 -27.13
N GLU A 413 -32.87 7.95 -26.14
CA GLU A 413 -31.63 8.69 -25.90
C GLU A 413 -30.46 7.76 -25.54
N LEU A 414 -30.70 6.71 -24.75
CA LEU A 414 -29.66 5.74 -24.43
C LEU A 414 -29.21 4.95 -25.67
N LEU A 415 -30.12 4.61 -26.58
CA LEU A 415 -29.78 3.91 -27.83
C LEU A 415 -29.13 4.83 -28.88
N ARG A 416 -29.36 6.15 -28.80
CA ARG A 416 -28.71 7.11 -29.71
C ARG A 416 -27.19 7.17 -29.55
N GLN A 417 -26.66 6.72 -28.41
CA GLN A 417 -25.22 6.60 -28.22
C GLN A 417 -24.54 5.72 -29.29
N ASP A 418 -25.25 4.71 -29.83
CA ASP A 418 -24.75 3.88 -30.95
C ASP A 418 -25.52 4.11 -32.26
N HIS A 419 -26.66 4.79 -32.20
CA HIS A 419 -27.53 5.07 -33.33
C HIS A 419 -27.95 6.55 -33.32
N PRO A 420 -27.06 7.50 -33.66
CA PRO A 420 -27.30 8.93 -33.44
C PRO A 420 -28.63 9.46 -34.00
N ASP A 421 -29.01 9.00 -35.19
CA ASP A 421 -30.23 9.43 -35.88
C ASP A 421 -31.47 8.60 -35.55
N LEU A 422 -31.47 7.86 -34.43
CA LEU A 422 -32.57 6.98 -34.07
C LEU A 422 -33.84 7.80 -33.76
N PRO A 423 -34.96 7.56 -34.47
CA PRO A 423 -36.25 8.14 -34.11
C PRO A 423 -36.76 7.57 -32.79
N GLU A 424 -37.76 8.23 -32.20
CA GLU A 424 -38.41 7.73 -31.01
C GLU A 424 -38.89 6.28 -31.20
N ILE A 425 -38.52 5.44 -30.25
CA ILE A 425 -38.95 4.05 -30.25
C ILE A 425 -40.47 3.95 -30.00
N THR A 426 -41.08 3.01 -30.70
CA THR A 426 -42.53 2.77 -30.64
C THR A 426 -42.85 1.47 -29.90
N ASP A 427 -42.01 0.45 -30.03
CA ASP A 427 -42.14 -0.85 -29.37
C ASP A 427 -40.77 -1.48 -29.06
N MET A 428 -40.74 -2.38 -28.08
CA MET A 428 -39.56 -3.12 -27.66
C MET A 428 -39.97 -4.45 -27.02
N ARG A 429 -39.35 -5.56 -27.45
CA ARG A 429 -39.61 -6.88 -26.86
C ARG A 429 -38.39 -7.80 -26.94
N VAL A 430 -38.28 -8.71 -25.98
CA VAL A 430 -37.27 -9.78 -26.01
C VAL A 430 -37.65 -10.78 -27.09
N THR A 431 -36.71 -11.12 -27.98
CA THR A 431 -36.93 -12.09 -29.07
C THR A 431 -36.12 -13.37 -28.92
N LYS A 432 -34.99 -13.35 -28.20
CA LYS A 432 -34.15 -14.53 -27.99
C LYS A 432 -33.66 -14.64 -26.56
N ARG A 433 -33.71 -15.84 -26.01
CA ARG A 433 -33.09 -16.24 -24.74
C ARG A 433 -32.19 -17.45 -24.95
N ASP A 434 -31.22 -17.65 -24.06
CA ASP A 434 -30.46 -18.90 -23.99
C ASP A 434 -31.20 -19.96 -23.16
N SER A 435 -30.61 -21.16 -23.05
CA SER A 435 -31.21 -22.27 -22.30
C SER A 435 -31.32 -22.03 -20.78
N ALA A 436 -30.63 -21.01 -20.24
CA ALA A 436 -30.76 -20.54 -18.87
C ALA A 436 -31.87 -19.47 -18.70
N GLY A 437 -32.49 -19.01 -19.79
CA GLY A 437 -33.53 -17.99 -19.80
C GLY A 437 -33.00 -16.55 -19.85
N LEU A 438 -31.69 -16.36 -20.03
CA LEU A 438 -31.07 -15.04 -20.11
C LEU A 438 -31.33 -14.39 -21.47
N VAL A 439 -31.64 -13.09 -21.48
CA VAL A 439 -31.92 -12.33 -22.70
C VAL A 439 -30.66 -12.24 -23.55
N LYS A 440 -30.73 -12.75 -24.78
CA LYS A 440 -29.66 -12.66 -25.79
C LYS A 440 -29.95 -11.59 -26.83
N GLN A 441 -31.22 -11.34 -27.13
CA GLN A 441 -31.63 -10.38 -28.15
C GLN A 441 -32.95 -9.68 -27.80
N VAL A 442 -32.98 -8.38 -28.05
CA VAL A 442 -34.16 -7.51 -27.94
C VAL A 442 -34.42 -6.89 -29.31
N LEU A 443 -35.66 -6.97 -29.78
CA LEU A 443 -36.12 -6.26 -30.96
C LEU A 443 -36.62 -4.88 -30.54
N VAL A 444 -36.11 -3.85 -31.22
CA VAL A 444 -36.51 -2.46 -31.06
C VAL A 444 -37.18 -1.99 -32.35
N THR A 445 -38.35 -1.38 -32.21
CA THR A 445 -39.18 -0.92 -33.33
C THR A 445 -39.35 0.59 -33.27
N THR A 446 -39.00 1.29 -34.35
CA THR A 446 -39.32 2.72 -34.54
C THR A 446 -40.39 2.86 -35.62
N LYS A 447 -40.80 4.10 -35.92
CA LYS A 447 -41.71 4.35 -37.06
C LYS A 447 -41.11 3.98 -38.42
N GLN A 448 -39.78 3.89 -38.52
CA GLN A 448 -39.08 3.77 -39.80
C GLN A 448 -38.47 2.38 -39.99
N LYS A 449 -37.95 1.76 -38.91
CA LYS A 449 -37.26 0.48 -39.00
C LYS A 449 -37.32 -0.32 -37.71
N ASN A 450 -37.05 -1.60 -37.87
CA ASN A 450 -36.80 -2.54 -36.80
C ASN A 450 -35.32 -2.89 -36.77
N PHE A 451 -34.75 -3.02 -35.58
CA PHE A 451 -33.37 -3.48 -35.41
C PHE A 451 -33.22 -4.26 -34.11
N TYR A 452 -32.18 -5.07 -34.03
CA TYR A 452 -31.90 -5.92 -32.88
C TYR A 452 -30.79 -5.33 -32.03
N VAL A 453 -31.01 -5.33 -30.72
CA VAL A 453 -30.02 -4.98 -29.72
C VAL A 453 -29.64 -6.25 -28.95
N ALA A 454 -28.34 -6.50 -28.83
CA ALA A 454 -27.86 -7.63 -28.04
C ALA A 454 -28.22 -7.44 -26.56
N GLY A 455 -28.59 -8.52 -25.86
CA GLY A 455 -28.95 -8.45 -24.43
C GLY A 455 -27.84 -7.87 -23.55
N LYS A 456 -26.57 -8.14 -23.88
CA LYS A 456 -25.40 -7.54 -23.22
C LYS A 456 -25.30 -6.04 -23.43
N LYS A 457 -25.70 -5.54 -24.60
CA LYS A 457 -25.72 -4.11 -24.89
C LYS A 457 -26.85 -3.41 -24.12
N MET A 458 -28.01 -4.06 -23.98
CA MET A 458 -29.07 -3.59 -23.08
C MET A 458 -28.57 -3.49 -21.63
N TYR A 459 -27.82 -4.48 -21.14
CA TYR A 459 -27.26 -4.39 -19.79
C TYR A 459 -26.24 -3.25 -19.64
N SER A 460 -25.37 -3.02 -20.63
CA SER A 460 -24.34 -1.97 -20.55
C SER A 460 -24.87 -0.55 -20.73
N LEU A 461 -25.89 -0.35 -21.58
CA LEU A 461 -26.44 0.98 -21.87
C LEU A 461 -27.43 1.45 -20.80
N PHE A 462 -28.09 0.54 -20.09
CA PHE A 462 -29.20 0.86 -19.20
C PHE A 462 -28.84 0.54 -17.74
N PRO A 463 -28.37 1.52 -16.94
CA PRO A 463 -28.00 1.30 -15.54
C PRO A 463 -29.11 0.74 -14.65
N ALA A 464 -30.36 0.87 -15.09
CA ALA A 464 -31.52 0.37 -14.39
C ALA A 464 -31.79 -1.13 -14.63
N ILE A 465 -31.24 -1.73 -15.68
CA ILE A 465 -31.26 -3.18 -15.91
C ILE A 465 -30.19 -3.81 -15.02
N LYS A 466 -30.61 -4.63 -14.06
CA LYS A 466 -29.71 -5.18 -13.04
C LYS A 466 -29.16 -6.57 -13.36
N SER A 467 -29.72 -7.24 -14.35
CA SER A 467 -29.30 -8.59 -14.76
C SER A 467 -29.72 -8.90 -16.19
N PHE A 468 -29.32 -10.07 -16.71
CA PHE A 468 -29.73 -10.54 -18.03
C PHE A 468 -31.07 -11.26 -18.04
N SER A 469 -31.64 -11.55 -16.86
CA SER A 469 -32.91 -12.24 -16.71
C SER A 469 -34.05 -11.25 -16.51
N TYR A 470 -34.62 -10.72 -17.59
CA TYR A 470 -35.77 -9.82 -17.52
C TYR A 470 -36.79 -10.03 -18.64
N THR A 471 -37.97 -9.44 -18.45
CA THR A 471 -39.05 -9.31 -19.43
C THR A 471 -39.32 -7.83 -19.70
N ILE A 472 -39.87 -7.52 -20.86
CA ILE A 472 -40.26 -6.16 -21.26
C ILE A 472 -41.74 -6.18 -21.63
N LYS A 473 -42.53 -5.28 -21.04
CA LYS A 473 -43.93 -5.07 -21.39
C LYS A 473 -44.19 -3.59 -21.66
N LYS A 474 -44.72 -3.26 -22.83
CA LYS A 474 -45.16 -1.90 -23.15
C LYS A 474 -46.44 -1.55 -22.37
N LYS A 475 -46.48 -0.36 -21.77
CA LYS A 475 -47.64 0.22 -21.09
C LYS A 475 -47.75 1.70 -21.47
N GLY A 476 -48.54 1.99 -22.49
CA GLY A 476 -48.71 3.36 -23.01
C GLY A 476 -47.40 3.95 -23.53
N LYS A 477 -46.90 5.00 -22.85
CA LYS A 477 -45.62 5.68 -23.15
C LYS A 477 -44.41 5.07 -22.42
N LEU A 478 -44.61 4.03 -21.62
CA LEU A 478 -43.59 3.40 -20.80
C LEU A 478 -43.31 1.96 -21.25
N PHE A 479 -42.11 1.48 -20.94
CA PHE A 479 -41.74 0.08 -20.93
C PHE A 479 -41.46 -0.38 -19.50
N LEU A 480 -42.17 -1.44 -19.10
CA LEU A 480 -42.03 -2.09 -17.82
C LEU A 480 -41.03 -3.24 -17.96
N PHE A 481 -39.90 -3.09 -17.27
CA PHE A 481 -38.91 -4.14 -17.10
C PHE A 481 -39.20 -4.86 -15.79
N HIS A 482 -39.33 -6.18 -15.84
CA HIS A 482 -39.39 -7.03 -14.66
C HIS A 482 -38.30 -8.09 -14.79
N GLY A 483 -37.34 -8.08 -13.87
CA GLY A 483 -36.21 -8.98 -13.89
C GLY A 483 -35.90 -9.65 -12.57
N LYS A 484 -35.00 -10.63 -12.64
CA LYS A 484 -34.54 -11.46 -11.53
C LYS A 484 -33.04 -11.46 -11.41
N GLY A 485 -32.53 -11.46 -10.19
CA GLY A 485 -31.11 -11.40 -9.90
C GLY A 485 -30.51 -10.01 -10.14
N PHE A 486 -29.23 -9.89 -9.78
CA PHE A 486 -28.43 -8.69 -9.84
C PHE A 486 -26.99 -9.12 -10.15
N GLY A 487 -26.53 -8.85 -11.37
CA GLY A 487 -25.22 -9.25 -11.90
C GLY A 487 -25.29 -10.28 -13.02
N HIS A 488 -24.22 -11.05 -13.19
CA HIS A 488 -23.96 -11.88 -14.38
C HIS A 488 -24.37 -13.36 -14.28
N HIS A 489 -24.91 -13.81 -13.14
CA HIS A 489 -25.43 -15.15 -12.90
C HIS A 489 -24.40 -16.29 -12.83
N MET A 490 -23.13 -15.99 -12.54
CA MET A 490 -22.02 -16.96 -12.62
C MET A 490 -21.25 -17.02 -11.31
N GLY A 491 -20.93 -18.24 -10.86
CA GLY A 491 -20.20 -18.48 -9.62
C GLY A 491 -21.00 -18.16 -8.36
N LEU A 492 -20.37 -17.51 -7.38
CA LEU A 492 -20.94 -17.25 -6.05
C LEU A 492 -22.05 -16.20 -6.10
N CYS A 493 -23.20 -16.51 -5.50
CA CYS A 493 -24.28 -15.56 -5.24
C CYS A 493 -24.20 -15.04 -3.80
N GLN A 494 -23.92 -13.76 -3.60
CA GLN A 494 -23.75 -13.15 -2.26
C GLN A 494 -25.00 -13.24 -1.38
N TRP A 495 -26.17 -12.89 -1.91
CA TRP A 495 -27.42 -13.02 -1.14
C TRP A 495 -27.84 -14.48 -0.96
N GLY A 496 -27.39 -15.36 -1.86
CA GLY A 496 -27.59 -16.80 -1.71
C GLY A 496 -26.71 -17.38 -0.60
N SER A 497 -25.45 -16.94 -0.45
CA SER A 497 -24.60 -17.36 0.67
C SER A 497 -25.13 -16.86 2.00
N LEU A 498 -25.65 -15.63 2.09
CA LEU A 498 -26.37 -15.17 3.29
C LEU A 498 -27.54 -16.11 3.64
N GLY A 499 -28.35 -16.47 2.66
CA GLY A 499 -29.47 -17.40 2.87
C GLY A 499 -29.01 -18.79 3.32
N MET A 500 -27.89 -19.30 2.80
CA MET A 500 -27.31 -20.57 3.22
C MET A 500 -26.75 -20.53 4.64
N VAL A 501 -26.10 -19.42 5.05
CA VAL A 501 -25.64 -19.26 6.43
C VAL A 501 -26.81 -19.25 7.41
N GLN A 502 -27.95 -18.63 7.04
CA GLN A 502 -29.18 -18.72 7.84
C GLN A 502 -29.74 -20.14 7.94
N ASP A 503 -29.40 -21.00 6.98
CA ASP A 503 -29.74 -22.42 6.98
C ASP A 503 -28.59 -23.28 7.58
N ASN A 504 -27.69 -22.66 8.36
CA ASN A 504 -26.56 -23.27 9.08
C ASN A 504 -25.42 -23.83 8.21
N TRP A 505 -25.21 -23.28 7.02
CA TRP A 505 -24.05 -23.63 6.19
C TRP A 505 -22.83 -22.79 6.58
N ASN A 506 -21.66 -23.42 6.61
CA ASN A 506 -20.38 -22.73 6.74
C ASN A 506 -19.79 -22.37 5.36
N TYR A 507 -18.75 -21.52 5.36
CA TYR A 507 -18.13 -21.02 4.13
C TYR A 507 -17.61 -22.15 3.23
N THR A 508 -17.15 -23.26 3.82
CA THR A 508 -16.65 -24.43 3.07
C THR A 508 -17.74 -25.05 2.22
N LYS A 509 -18.90 -25.35 2.82
CA LYS A 509 -20.06 -25.92 2.10
C LYS A 509 -20.62 -24.95 1.07
N ILE A 510 -20.64 -23.65 1.39
CA ILE A 510 -21.13 -22.61 0.48
C ILE A 510 -20.25 -22.53 -0.76
N LEU A 511 -18.93 -22.45 -0.61
CA LEU A 511 -17.99 -22.36 -1.74
C LEU A 511 -18.03 -23.63 -2.59
N GLN A 512 -18.10 -24.83 -1.98
CA GLN A 512 -18.25 -26.07 -2.74
C GLN A 512 -19.57 -26.15 -3.53
N PHE A 513 -20.65 -25.55 -3.03
CA PHE A 513 -21.91 -25.48 -3.77
C PHE A 513 -21.78 -24.57 -5.00
N TYR A 514 -21.17 -23.39 -4.86
CA TYR A 514 -21.05 -22.42 -5.95
C TYR A 514 -19.92 -22.75 -6.94
N TYR A 515 -18.88 -23.44 -6.47
CA TYR A 515 -17.72 -23.87 -7.25
C TYR A 515 -17.52 -25.39 -7.09
N PRO A 516 -18.34 -26.23 -7.75
CA PRO A 516 -18.23 -27.68 -7.61
C PRO A 516 -16.87 -28.21 -8.07
N GLY A 517 -16.36 -29.21 -7.34
CA GLY A 517 -15.10 -29.90 -7.67
C GLY A 517 -13.83 -29.14 -7.28
N THR A 518 -13.94 -28.01 -6.56
CA THR A 518 -12.76 -27.27 -6.09
C THR A 518 -12.27 -27.74 -4.74
N GLU A 519 -10.98 -27.51 -4.49
CA GLU A 519 -10.29 -27.84 -3.23
C GLU A 519 -9.79 -26.57 -2.56
N PHE A 520 -9.70 -26.59 -1.23
CA PHE A 520 -9.09 -25.49 -0.48
C PHE A 520 -7.57 -25.66 -0.46
N MET A 521 -6.85 -24.62 -0.81
CA MET A 521 -5.39 -24.57 -0.75
C MET A 521 -4.92 -23.36 0.06
N LYS A 522 -3.67 -23.42 0.53
CA LYS A 522 -3.01 -22.32 1.23
C LYS A 522 -1.86 -21.78 0.40
N LEU A 523 -1.76 -20.46 0.30
CA LEU A 523 -0.56 -19.80 -0.21
C LEU A 523 0.62 -20.14 0.70
N SER A 524 1.68 -20.68 0.10
CA SER A 524 2.96 -20.88 0.76
C SER A 524 3.73 -19.55 0.74
N LEU A 525 4.34 -19.17 1.86
CA LEU A 525 5.16 -17.96 1.97
C LEU A 525 6.54 -18.09 1.26
N THR A 526 6.80 -19.19 0.54
CA THR A 526 8.05 -19.36 -0.20
C THR A 526 7.94 -18.89 -1.65
N ARG A 527 8.10 -17.58 -1.82
CA ARG A 527 8.95 -16.87 -2.80
C ARG A 527 8.48 -15.43 -2.93
#